data_AF-A0A127SG49-F1
#
_entry.id   AF-A0A127SG49-F1
#
_cell.length_a   1.000
_cell.length_b   1.000
_cell.length_c   1.000
_cell.angle_alpha   90.00
_cell.angle_beta   90.00
_cell.angle_gamma   90.00
#
_symmetry.space_group_name_H-M   'P 1'
#
loop_
_entity.id
_entity.type
_entity.pdbx_description
1 polymer ?
#
loop_
_entity_poly.entity_id
_entity_poly.type
_entity_poly.pdbx_seq_one_letter_code
_entity_poly.pdbx_strand_id
1 'polypeptide(L)' 'MKILVLNCGSSSIKYKLFDMTTKEVIAQGGIEKIGLKG' A
#
# COMPACT_ATOMS: atom_id res chain seq x y z
N MET A 1 -11.24 -8.98 -10.11
CA MET A 1 -9.91 -8.51 -10.59
C MET A 1 -9.21 -7.85 -9.41
N LYS A 2 -7.93 -8.17 -9.13
CA LYS A 2 -7.23 -7.58 -7.98
C LYS A 2 -6.30 -6.45 -8.44
N ILE A 3 -6.42 -5.27 -7.83
CA ILE A 3 -5.56 -4.10 -8.13
C ILE A 3 -4.81 -3.70 -6.87
N LEU A 4 -3.48 -3.72 -6.93
CA LEU A 4 -2.61 -3.19 -5.88
C LEU A 4 -2.28 -1.73 -6.20
N VAL A 5 -2.68 -0.82 -5.32
CA VAL A 5 -2.35 0.59 -5.39
C VAL A 5 -1.23 0.88 -4.41
N LEU A 6 -0.16 1.51 -4.90
CA LEU A 6 0.99 1.94 -4.09
C LEU A 6 1.06 3.47 -4.11
N ASN A 7 1.24 4.05 -2.93
CA ASN A 7 1.63 5.44 -2.75
C ASN A 7 3.06 5.44 -2.18
N CYS A 8 4.02 5.80 -3.03
CA CYS A 8 5.44 5.78 -2.70
C CYS A 8 5.92 7.21 -2.37
N GLY A 9 6.14 7.46 -1.08
CA GLY A 9 6.91 8.62 -0.62
C GLY A 9 8.41 8.32 -0.63
N SER A 10 9.24 9.33 -0.33
CA SER A 10 10.70 9.18 -0.30
C SER A 10 11.23 8.24 0.80
N SER A 11 10.49 8.08 1.90
CA SER A 11 10.87 7.22 3.04
C SER A 11 9.69 6.37 3.55
N SER A 12 8.62 6.28 2.79
CA SER A 12 7.43 5.50 3.15
C SER A 12 6.72 4.93 1.93
N ILE A 13 6.05 3.81 2.12
CA ILE A 13 5.16 3.21 1.12
C ILE A 13 3.86 2.85 1.81
N LYS A 14 2.75 3.35 1.28
CA LYS A 14 1.40 2.93 1.68
C LYS A 14 0.79 2.09 0.57
N TYR A 15 0.07 1.04 0.93
CA TYR A 15 -0.57 0.17 -0.05
C TYR A 15 -2.03 -0.13 0.30
N LYS A 16 -2.82 -0.34 -0.74
CA LYS A 16 -4.17 -0.91 -0.68
C LYS A 16 -4.32 -1.94 -1.79
N LEU A 17 -4.85 -3.11 -1.45
CA LEU A 17 -5.25 -4.13 -2.41
C LEU A 17 -6.77 -4.09 -2.54
N PHE A 18 -7.24 -3.76 -3.73
CA PHE A 18 -8.66 -3.74 -4.06
C PHE A 18 -9.07 -5.04 -4.74
N ASP A 19 -10.23 -5.58 -4.37
CA ASP A 19 -11.01 -6.44 -5.24
C ASP A 19 -11.98 -5.58 -6.04
N MET A 20 -11.71 -5.39 -7.34
CA MET A 20 -12.54 -4.55 -8.21
C MET A 20 -13.85 -5.22 -8.62
N THR A 21 -14.03 -6.50 -8.32
CA THR A 21 -15.32 -7.17 -8.52
C THR A 21 -16.32 -6.70 -7.45
N THR A 22 -15.90 -6.60 -6.19
CA THR A 22 -16.74 -6.10 -5.08
C THR A 22 -16.53 -4.62 -4.76
N LYS A 23 -15.47 -4.01 -5.32
CA LYS A 23 -14.97 -2.66 -5.04
C LYS A 23 -14.50 -2.46 -3.59
N GLU A 24 -14.10 -3.54 -2.93
CA GLU A 24 -13.66 -3.52 -1.54
C GLU A 24 -12.14 -3.50 -1.42
N VAL A 25 -11.64 -2.94 -0.31
CA VAL A 25 -10.24 -3.06 0.08
C VAL A 25 -10.08 -4.35 0.88
N ILE A 26 -9.36 -5.31 0.32
CA ILE A 26 -9.16 -6.62 0.94
C ILE A 26 -7.85 -6.71 1.75
N ALA A 27 -6.93 -5.75 1.55
CA ALA A 27 -5.77 -5.55 2.42
C ALA A 27 -5.28 -4.11 2.33
N GLN A 28 -4.75 -3.57 3.43
CA GLN A 28 -4.10 -2.28 3.45
C GLN A 28 -2.98 -2.27 4.47
N GLY A 29 -2.01 -1.38 4.27
CA GLY A 29 -0.93 -1.19 5.22
C GLY A 29 0.04 -0.13 4.75
N GLY A 30 1.10 0.02 5.52
CA GLY A 30 2.19 0.90 5.14
C GLY A 30 3.44 0.58 5.93
N ILE A 31 4.56 0.93 5.33
CA ILE A 31 5.86 0.94 5.97
C ILE A 31 6.40 2.36 5.94
N GLU A 32 6.98 2.77 7.05
CA GLU A 32 7.62 4.07 7.22
C GLU A 32 9.09 3.88 7.60
N LYS A 33 9.84 4.98 7.60
CA LYS A 33 11.26 5.00 7.99
C LYS A 33 12.15 4.16 7.08
N ILE A 34 11.76 3.96 5.82
CA ILE A 34 12.59 3.28 4.84
C ILE A 34 13.87 4.11 4.64
N GLY A 35 15.02 3.47 4.83
CA GLY A 35 16.33 4.09 4.68
C GLY A 35 16.85 4.88 5.89
N LEU A 36 16.11 4.92 7.01
CA LEU A 36 16.63 5.48 8.25
C LEU A 36 17.51 4.45 8.97
N LYS A 37 18.70 4.87 9.42
CA LYS A 37 19.53 4.08 10.34
C LYS A 37 18.88 4.16 11.73
N GLY A 38 18.72 3.00 12.38
CA GLY A 38 18.19 2.89 13.74
C GLY A 38 19.09 3.57 14.78
#